data_AF-A0A535DLZ5-F1
#
_entry.id   AF-A0A535DLZ5-F1
#
_cell.length_a   1.000
_cell.length_b   1.000
_cell.length_c   1.000
_cell.angle_alpha   90.00
_cell.angle_beta   90.00
_cell.angle_gamma   90.00
#
_symmetry.space_group_name_H-M   'P 1'
#
loop_
_entity.id
_entity.type
_entity.pdbx_description
1 polymer ?
#
loop_
_entity_poly.entity_id
_entity_poly.type
_entity_poly.pdbx_seq_one_letter_code
_entity_poly.pdbx_strand_id
1 'polypeptide(L)' 'MTETLEARPRSLTREPDWKRRFRAARIMFPSWGRDDPDRLVYLTNATGKFEVHTWDRRTGEHRQLTDRSEGTGYRV' A
#
# COMPACT_ATOMS: atom_id res chain seq x y z
N MET A 1 -19.20 33.14 -33.66
CA MET A 1 -19.07 33.32 -32.20
C MET A 1 -18.97 31.93 -31.61
N THR A 2 -17.77 31.37 -31.58
CA THR A 2 -17.50 30.02 -31.08
C THR A 2 -16.75 30.17 -29.77
N GLU A 3 -17.44 29.79 -28.70
CA GLU A 3 -17.00 29.88 -27.32
C GLU A 3 -15.89 28.86 -27.09
N THR A 4 -14.67 29.34 -26.93
CA THR A 4 -13.51 28.52 -26.54
C THR A 4 -13.78 28.00 -25.13
N LEU A 5 -14.05 26.71 -25.00
CA LEU A 5 -14.22 26.05 -23.71
C LEU A 5 -12.87 26.09 -22.96
N GLU A 6 -12.67 27.08 -22.09
CA GLU A 6 -11.48 27.15 -21.25
C GLU A 6 -11.38 25.90 -20.37
N ALA A 7 -10.37 25.08 -20.63
CA ALA A 7 -10.04 23.94 -19.81
C ALA A 7 -9.71 24.43 -18.40
N ARG A 8 -10.54 24.05 -17.41
CA ARG A 8 -10.31 24.35 -15.98
C ARG A 8 -8.84 24.08 -15.61
N PRO A 9 -8.14 25.03 -14.96
CA PRO A 9 -6.75 24.83 -14.58
C PRO A 9 -6.64 23.62 -13.64
N ARG A 10 -5.91 22.59 -14.07
CA ARG A 10 -5.45 21.54 -13.14
C ARG A 10 -4.63 22.26 -12.07
N SER A 11 -5.04 22.15 -10.81
CA SER A 11 -4.30 22.74 -9.69
C SER A 11 -2.84 22.28 -9.76
N LEU A 12 -1.90 23.19 -10.05
CA LEU A 12 -0.47 22.91 -10.18
C LEU A 12 0.17 22.48 -8.85
N THR A 13 -0.56 22.59 -7.75
CA THR A 13 -0.15 22.23 -6.38
C THR A 13 -0.47 20.78 -5.99
N ARG A 14 -1.32 20.06 -6.73
CA ARG A 14 -1.66 18.67 -6.44
C ARG A 14 -0.90 17.74 -7.36
N GLU A 15 -0.23 16.75 -6.79
CA GLU A 15 0.43 15.71 -7.57
C GLU A 15 -0.58 15.06 -8.55
N PRO A 16 -0.25 14.94 -9.86
CA PRO A 16 -1.12 14.28 -10.83
C PRO A 16 -1.53 12.88 -10.39
N ASP A 17 -2.80 12.51 -10.61
CA ASP A 17 -3.36 11.25 -10.12
C ASP A 17 -2.62 10.00 -10.62
N TRP A 18 -2.04 10.07 -11.83
CA TRP A 18 -1.22 8.97 -12.33
C TRP A 18 0.03 8.74 -11.46
N LYS A 19 0.71 9.80 -10.99
CA LYS A 19 1.88 9.66 -10.11
C LYS A 19 1.48 9.07 -8.76
N ARG A 20 0.35 9.54 -8.21
CA ARG A 20 -0.21 9.02 -6.96
C ARG A 20 -0.51 7.52 -7.06
N ARG A 21 -1.08 7.05 -8.18
CA ARG A 21 -1.32 5.62 -8.43
C ARG A 21 -0.02 4.82 -8.48
N PHE A 22 1.03 5.33 -9.11
CA PHE A 22 2.33 4.66 -9.18
C PHE A 22 3.06 4.61 -7.83
N ARG A 23 2.83 5.60 -6.95
CA ARG A 23 3.46 5.72 -5.63
C ARG A 23 2.62 5.11 -4.49
N ALA A 24 1.41 4.65 -4.77
CA ALA A 24 0.57 4.00 -3.76
C ALA A 24 1.27 2.76 -3.19
N ALA A 25 1.13 2.56 -1.89
CA ALA A 25 1.60 1.34 -1.22
C ALA A 25 0.93 0.12 -1.86
N ARG A 26 1.70 -0.96 -1.95
CA ARG A 26 1.28 -2.27 -2.46
C ARG A 26 1.11 -3.22 -1.30
N ILE A 27 0.13 -4.10 -1.43
CA ILE A 27 -0.14 -5.20 -0.50
C ILE A 27 -0.18 -6.47 -1.35
N MET A 28 0.61 -7.46 -0.96
CA MET A 28 0.61 -8.78 -1.60
C MET A 28 -0.49 -9.66 -1.01
N PHE A 29 -0.81 -10.77 -1.69
CA PHE A 29 -1.80 -11.71 -1.20
C PHE A 29 -1.48 -12.17 0.24
N PRO A 30 -2.45 -12.08 1.17
CA PRO A 30 -2.23 -12.50 2.53
C PRO A 30 -2.23 -14.01 2.66
N SER A 31 -1.49 -14.51 3.65
CA SER A 31 -1.61 -15.87 4.15
C SER A 31 -2.41 -15.87 5.44
N TRP A 32 -3.50 -16.64 5.45
CA TRP A 32 -4.37 -16.80 6.60
C TRP A 32 -3.78 -17.77 7.62
N GLY A 33 -3.99 -17.51 8.91
CA GLY A 33 -3.63 -18.42 9.98
C GLY A 33 -4.37 -19.74 9.82
N ARG A 34 -3.63 -20.86 9.84
CA ARG A 34 -4.21 -22.21 9.68
C ARG A 34 -5.15 -22.56 10.82
N ASP A 35 -4.74 -22.23 12.05
CA ASP A 35 -5.45 -22.59 13.28
C ASP A 35 -6.34 -21.46 13.81
N ASP A 36 -6.15 -20.24 13.30
CA ASP A 36 -6.91 -19.05 13.67
C ASP A 36 -7.10 -18.14 12.43
N PRO A 37 -8.26 -18.20 11.75
CA PRO A 37 -8.52 -17.43 10.54
C PRO A 37 -8.77 -15.93 10.80
N ASP A 38 -8.88 -15.51 12.06
CA ASP A 38 -8.91 -14.10 12.42
C ASP A 38 -7.51 -13.47 12.39
N ARG A 39 -6.45 -14.27 12.31
CA ARG A 39 -5.06 -13.81 12.17
C ARG A 39 -4.57 -14.04 10.75
N LEU A 40 -3.91 -13.03 10.20
CA LEU A 40 -3.24 -13.16 8.90
C LEU A 40 -1.86 -12.50 8.90
N VAL A 41 -1.04 -12.90 7.93
CA VAL A 41 0.22 -12.24 7.60
C VAL A 41 0.16 -11.77 6.15
N TYR A 42 0.78 -10.63 5.88
CA TYR A 42 0.80 -10.03 4.55
C TYR A 42 2.09 -9.25 4.35
N LEU A 43 2.46 -9.04 3.09
CA LEU A 43 3.62 -8.25 2.72
C LEU A 43 3.16 -6.90 2.18
N THR A 44 3.71 -5.81 2.70
CA THR A 44 3.42 -4.46 2.21
C THR A 44 4.65 -3.57 2.23
N ASN A 45 4.68 -2.56 1.36
CA ASN A 45 5.69 -1.50 1.38
C ASN A 45 5.17 -0.19 1.96
N ALA A 46 4.10 -0.22 2.75
CA ALA A 46 3.51 0.97 3.38
C ALA A 46 4.51 1.77 4.25
N THR A 47 5.55 1.13 4.76
CA THR A 47 6.64 1.75 5.55
C THR A 47 7.85 2.17 4.71
N GLY A 48 7.78 2.08 3.37
CA GLY A 48 8.81 2.53 2.44
C GLY A 48 9.65 1.42 1.79
N LYS A 49 9.67 0.23 2.38
CA LYS A 49 10.26 -1.01 1.83
C LYS A 49 9.32 -2.16 2.13
N PHE A 50 9.37 -3.23 1.34
CA PHE A 50 8.53 -4.38 1.63
C PHE A 50 8.92 -4.99 2.97
N GLU A 51 7.94 -5.19 3.85
CA GLU A 51 8.12 -5.87 5.13
C GLU A 51 6.91 -6.76 5.41
N VAL A 52 7.13 -7.80 6.21
CA VAL A 52 6.08 -8.69 6.67
C VAL A 52 5.33 -8.02 7.80
N HIS A 53 4.01 -8.02 7.72
CA HIS A 53 3.12 -7.51 8.74
C HIS A 53 2.13 -8.60 9.12
N THR A 54 1.60 -8.53 10.33
CA THR A 54 0.46 -9.32 10.79
C THR A 54 -0.73 -8.41 11.06
N TRP A 55 -1.92 -8.98 10.89
CA TRP A 55 -3.18 -8.35 11.24
C TRP A 55 -4.01 -9.31 12.10
N ASP A 56 -4.38 -8.87 13.30
CA ASP A 56 -5.44 -9.46 14.11
C ASP A 56 -6.76 -8.79 13.73
N ARG A 57 -7.65 -9.51 13.05
CA ARG A 57 -8.91 -8.96 12.55
C ARG A 57 -9.94 -8.76 13.64
N ARG A 58 -9.80 -9.42 14.81
CA ARG A 58 -10.73 -9.24 15.94
C ARG A 58 -10.51 -7.90 16.60
N THR A 59 -9.24 -7.51 16.75
CA THR A 59 -8.85 -6.25 17.39
C THR A 59 -8.63 -5.13 16.39
N GLY A 60 -8.39 -5.45 15.12
CA GLY A 60 -7.94 -4.50 14.11
C GLY A 60 -6.47 -4.15 14.22
N GLU A 61 -5.69 -4.85 15.07
CA GLU A 61 -4.28 -4.54 15.29
C GLU A 61 -3.42 -4.97 14.11
N HIS A 62 -2.60 -4.05 13.59
CA HIS A 62 -1.56 -4.33 12.63
C HIS A 62 -0.19 -4.19 13.29
N ARG A 63 0.69 -5.18 13.08
CA ARG A 63 2.06 -5.16 13.62
C ARG A 63 3.08 -5.55 12.57
N GLN A 64 4.15 -4.76 12.46
CA GLN A 64 5.30 -5.07 11.64
C GLN A 64 6.13 -6.19 12.28
N LEU A 65 6.41 -7.26 11.53
CA LEU A 65 7.13 -8.44 12.00
C LEU A 65 8.61 -8.43 11.61
N THR A 66 8.96 -7.70 10.55
CA THR A 66 10.33 -7.62 10.03
C THR A 66 10.73 -6.17 9.79
N ASP A 67 12.01 -5.85 9.98
CA ASP A 67 12.60 -4.56 9.65
C ASP A 67 14.04 -4.78 9.20
N ARG A 68 14.22 -5.00 7.91
CA ARG A 68 15.55 -5.25 7.30
C ARG A 68 15.97 -4.04 6.48
N SER A 69 17.26 -3.73 6.44
CA SER A 69 17.77 -2.59 5.65
C SER A 69 17.33 -2.64 4.19
N GLU A 70 17.39 -3.83 3.60
CA GLU A 70 17.04 -4.16 2.22
C GLU A 70 15.56 -4.48 2.01
N GLY A 71 14.77 -4.51 3.08
CA GLY A 71 13.40 -5.03 3.10
C GLY A 71 13.33 -6.55 3.21
N THR A 72 12.10 -7.04 3.34
CA THR A 72 11.74 -8.45 3.35
C THR A 72 10.85 -8.76 2.14
N GLY A 73 11.27 -9.72 1.33
CA GLY A 73 10.58 -10.18 0.13
C GLY A 73 11.26 -11.44 -0.39
N TYR A 74 10.66 -12.12 -1.37
CA TYR A 74 11.22 -13.34 -1.94
C TYR A 74 12.66 -13.06 -2.39
N ARG A 75 13.64 -13.70 -1.73
CA ARG A 75 14.95 -13.90 -2.34
C ARG A 75 14.72 -14.88 -3.48
N VAL A 76 15.11 -14.44 -4.67
CA VAL A 76 15.03 -15.11 -5.98
C VAL A 76 15.24 -16.61 -5.89
#